data_AF-A0A938UEP8-F1
#
_entry.id   AF-A0A938UEP8-F1
#
_cell.length_a   1.000
_cell.length_b   1.000
_cell.length_c   1.000
_cell.angle_alpha   90.00
_cell.angle_beta   90.00
_cell.angle_gamma   90.00
#
_symmetry.space_group_name_H-M   'P 1'
#
loop_
_entity.id
_entity.type
_entity.pdbx_description
1 polymer ?
#
loop_
_entity_poly.entity_id
_entity_poly.type
_entity_poly.pdbx_seq_one_letter_code
_entity_poly.pdbx_strand_id
1 'polypeptide(L)' 'MGRELARAGAVVLCGGLGGVMAAAAAGVREAGGVVLGILPGPDRTDANP' A
#
# COMPACT_ATOMS: atom_id res chain seq x y z
N MET A 1 9.95 2.20 5.53
CA MET A 1 8.78 2.69 6.29
C MET A 1 7.63 1.68 6.29
N GLY A 2 7.06 1.29 5.14
CA GLY A 2 5.94 0.32 5.09
C GLY A 2 6.17 -1.00 5.84
N ARG A 3 7.37 -1.57 5.72
CA ARG A 3 7.78 -2.80 6.42
C ARG A 3 7.68 -2.68 7.96
N GLU A 4 8.09 -1.54 8.50
CA GLU A 4 8.06 -1.31 9.96
C GLU A 4 6.63 -1.06 10.46
N LEU A 5 5.79 -0.39 9.66
CA LEU A 5 4.36 -0.24 9.96
C LEU A 5 3.67 -1.61 10.03
N ALA A 6 3.93 -2.49 9.07
CA ALA A 6 3.42 -3.86 9.07
C ALA A 6 3.89 -4.65 10.29
N ARG A 7 5.18 -4.56 10.64
CA ARG A 7 5.74 -5.22 11.85
C ARG A 7 5.14 -4.71 13.15
N ALA A 8 4.74 -3.44 13.18
CA ALA A 8 4.02 -2.84 14.30
C ALA A 8 2.53 -3.25 14.35
N GLY A 9 2.05 -4.10 13.42
CA GLY A 9 0.66 -4.54 13.35
C GLY A 9 -0.30 -3.49 12.77
N ALA A 10 0.22 -2.44 12.14
CA ALA A 10 -0.60 -1.39 11.56
C ALA A 10 -1.18 -1.80 10.19
N VAL A 11 -2.41 -1.35 9.92
CA VAL A 11 -2.97 -1.33 8.57
C VAL A 11 -2.59 0.00 7.92
N VAL A 12 -2.06 -0.05 6.70
CA VAL A 12 -1.61 1.16 5.99
C VAL A 12 -2.66 1.58 4.97
N LEU A 13 -3.18 2.81 5.11
CA LEU A 13 -4.03 3.46 4.11
C LEU A 13 -3.22 4.49 3.33
N CYS A 14 -3.30 4.44 1.99
CA CYS A 14 -2.71 5.43 1.10
C CYS A 14 -3.43 5.47 -0.25
N GLY A 15 -3.01 6.35 -1.16
CA GLY A 15 -3.45 6.28 -2.55
C GLY A 15 -2.91 5.00 -3.23
N GLY A 16 -3.72 4.41 -4.11
CA GLY A 16 -3.44 3.12 -4.74
C GLY A 16 -2.59 3.19 -6.03
N LEU A 17 -2.15 4.38 -6.45
CA LEU A 17 -1.33 4.57 -7.66
C LEU A 17 0.18 4.36 -7.37
N GLY A 18 1.05 4.91 -8.23
CA GLY A 18 2.51 4.77 -8.14
C GLY A 18 3.23 5.68 -7.14
N GLY A 19 4.53 5.88 -7.37
CA GLY A 19 5.39 6.77 -6.59
C GLY A 19 5.69 6.25 -5.18
N VAL A 20 5.81 7.17 -4.22
CA VAL A 20 6.16 6.84 -2.82
C VAL A 20 5.14 5.91 -2.15
N MET A 21 3.86 5.98 -2.57
CA MET A 21 2.80 5.13 -2.03
C MET A 21 2.97 3.67 -2.46
N ALA A 22 3.37 3.42 -3.71
CA ALA A 22 3.70 2.08 -4.17
C ALA A 22 4.89 1.47 -3.42
N ALA A 23 5.94 2.27 -3.15
CA ALA A 23 7.07 1.80 -2.34
C ALA A 23 6.67 1.49 -0.88
N ALA A 24 5.77 2.29 -0.30
CA ALA A 24 5.22 2.01 1.03
C ALA A 24 4.38 0.73 1.04
N ALA A 25 3.46 0.56 0.08
CA ALA A 25 2.61 -0.61 -0.05
C ALA A 25 3.42 -1.89 -0.29
N ALA A 26 4.45 -1.85 -1.14
CA ALA A 26 5.37 -2.96 -1.36
C ALA A 26 6.04 -3.38 -0.04
N GLY A 27 6.57 -2.42 0.72
CA GLY A 27 7.20 -2.72 2.01
C GLY A 27 6.24 -3.35 3.03
N VAL A 28 4.97 -2.93 3.07
CA VAL A 28 3.93 -3.53 3.91
C VAL A 28 3.66 -4.98 3.49
N ARG A 29 3.46 -5.21 2.19
CA ARG A 29 3.17 -6.52 1.61
C ARG A 29 4.32 -7.51 1.80
N GLU A 30 5.57 -7.06 1.62
CA GLU A 30 6.78 -7.85 1.88
C GLU A 30 6.96 -8.26 3.35
N ALA A 31 6.33 -7.55 4.30
CA ALA A 31 6.29 -7.92 5.71
C ALA A 31 5.04 -8.74 6.09
N GLY A 32 4.17 -9.08 5.13
CA GLY A 32 2.92 -9.78 5.39
C GLY A 32 1.85 -8.91 6.06
N GLY A 33 1.99 -7.58 6.01
CA GLY A 33 1.00 -6.64 6.54
C GLY A 33 -0.15 -6.38 5.56
N VAL A 34 -1.12 -5.58 6.01
CA VAL A 34 -2.30 -5.20 5.21
C VAL A 34 -2.18 -3.76 4.73
N VAL A 35 -2.41 -3.55 3.42
CA VAL A 35 -2.50 -2.23 2.81
C VAL A 35 -3.87 -2.03 2.17
N LEU A 36 -4.43 -0.84 2.26
CA LEU A 36 -5.64 -0.41 1.56
C LEU A 36 -5.32 0.80 0.67
N GLY A 37 -5.35 0.58 -0.64
CA GLY A 37 -5.13 1.64 -1.64
C GLY A 37 -6.45 2.29 -2.06
N ILE A 38 -6.53 3.62 -1.94
CA ILE A 38 -7.67 4.41 -2.42
C ILE A 38 -7.37 4.88 -3.85
N LEU A 39 -8.25 4.52 -4.78
CA LEU A 39 -8.15 4.94 -6.18
C LEU A 39 -9.02 6.17 -6.45
N PRO A 40 -8.61 7.07 -7.35
CA PRO A 40 -9.42 8.23 -7.73
C PRO A 40 -10.61 7.86 -8.63
N GLY A 41 -10.62 6.65 -9.20
CA GLY A 41 -11.65 6.15 -10.10
C GLY A 41 -12.04 4.69 -9.80
N PRO A 42 -13.05 4.17 -10.53
CA PRO A 42 -13.61 2.85 -10.27
C PRO A 42 -12.82 1.70 -10.91
N ASP A 43 -11.86 1.98 -11.80
CA ASP A 43 -11.10 0.95 -12.48
C ASP A 43 -9.98 0.41 -11.58
N ARG A 44 -10.08 -0.88 -11.23
CA ARG A 44 -9.07 -1.55 -10.39
C ARG A 44 -7.70 -1.68 -11.07
N THR A 45 -7.66 -1.60 -12.40
CA THR A 45 -6.42 -1.76 -13.17
C THR A 45 -5.49 -0.56 -13.05
N ASP A 46 -5.99 0.57 -12.55
CA ASP A 46 -5.19 1.76 -12.23
C ASP A 46 -4.30 1.56 -10.99
N ALA A 47 -4.58 0.53 -10.18
CA ALA A 47 -3.82 0.25 -8.97
C ALA A 47 -2.37 -0.16 -9.28
N ASN A 48 -1.46 0.17 -8.35
CA ASN A 48 -0.11 -0.35 -8.42
C ASN A 48 -0.09 -1.90 -8.29
N PRO A 49 0.89 -2.57 -8.92
CA PRO A 49 1.07 -4.02 -8.81
C PRO A 49 1.38 -4.49 -7.38
#